data_AF-A0A925P5A9-F1
#
_entry.id   AF-A0A925P5A9-F1
#
_cell.length_a   1.000
_cell.length_b   1.000
_cell.length_c   1.000
_cell.angle_alpha   90.00
_cell.angle_beta   90.00
_cell.angle_gamma   90.00
#
_symmetry.space_group_name_H-M   'P 1'
#
loop_
_entity.id
_entity.type
_entity.pdbx_description
1 polymer ?
#
loop_
_entity_poly.entity_id
_entity_poly.type
_entity_poly.pdbx_seq_one_letter_code
_entity_poly.pdbx_strand_id
1 'polypeptide(L)'
;MPLLARQSAHRHLLAACIAGLLVPGVCPRASAAPAASPTLVRVVLIAGQSNADGRAPGSGLPVTPVNYQLPQESVSFYYQTHGRPANADGSLGVLTTLRPGATEFPAGGFGPEISLGHTLAEQLATTPDTGLALIKYAKGNSSLHTDWKAGGDATLVGDGPHYQTWQRVVRDGLAALRARHPAATVKLSGLVWVQGETDIVGGAAVATAYGENLTRLITDVRATVDPNLPFLISRISSSQTAYAAPNDPDYPAYLVVRAHQAAVANATPGVALIDTDGPGFTTNADRIHFDPSGQLALGRAFAARLGQRLVLRVSSIQSGPDGFDLTWNAAPLRRYLIQTSPNLRDWTAFPVGATATWRDDPTFTPPAPEGRFYRVAERD
;
A
#
# COMPACT_ATOMS: atom_id res chain seq x y z
N MET A 1 58.86 -22.88 8.25
CA MET A 1 59.07 -21.47 8.65
C MET A 1 59.02 -20.58 7.40
N PRO A 2 58.59 -19.31 7.50
CA PRO A 2 57.49 -18.87 6.63
C PRO A 2 57.71 -17.53 5.87
N LEU A 3 56.62 -17.10 5.21
CA LEU A 3 56.27 -15.73 4.78
C LEU A 3 56.75 -15.21 3.40
N LEU A 4 55.78 -15.20 2.49
CA LEU A 4 55.58 -14.15 1.48
C LEU A 4 55.08 -12.86 2.15
N ALA A 5 55.43 -11.70 1.57
CA ALA A 5 54.79 -10.43 1.88
C ALA A 5 53.45 -10.25 1.13
N ARG A 6 52.56 -9.40 1.65
CA ARG A 6 51.30 -8.96 1.02
C ARG A 6 51.26 -7.44 0.88
N GLN A 7 50.58 -6.95 -0.15
CA GLN A 7 49.73 -5.76 -0.10
C GLN A 7 48.44 -6.01 -0.91
N SER A 8 47.38 -5.22 -0.67
CA SER A 8 45.99 -5.58 -0.98
C SER A 8 45.06 -4.40 -1.29
N ALA A 9 44.09 -4.60 -2.20
CA ALA A 9 42.77 -3.93 -2.27
C ALA A 9 41.90 -4.67 -3.33
N HIS A 10 40.56 -4.72 -3.38
CA HIS A 10 39.45 -4.57 -2.41
C HIS A 10 38.41 -5.66 -2.75
N ARG A 11 37.46 -6.01 -1.85
CA ARG A 11 36.30 -6.89 -2.16
C ARG A 11 35.05 -6.53 -1.34
N HIS A 12 33.89 -6.51 -1.97
CA HIS A 12 32.59 -6.64 -1.29
C HIS A 12 32.24 -8.13 -1.14
N LEU A 13 31.70 -8.50 0.03
CA LEU A 13 31.04 -9.77 0.42
C LEU A 13 31.58 -11.08 -0.21
N LEU A 14 32.25 -11.91 0.59
CA LEU A 14 32.52 -13.31 0.24
C LEU A 14 32.37 -14.27 1.42
N ALA A 15 31.57 -15.32 1.22
CA ALA A 15 31.79 -16.62 1.83
C ALA A 15 32.63 -17.48 0.87
N ALA A 16 33.42 -18.42 1.39
CA ALA A 16 34.27 -19.29 0.56
C ALA A 16 33.77 -20.75 0.59
N CYS A 17 33.49 -21.31 -0.59
CA CYS A 17 33.25 -22.75 -0.78
C CYS A 17 34.38 -23.35 -1.62
N ILE A 18 34.79 -24.58 -1.29
CA ILE A 18 35.77 -25.34 -2.07
C ILE A 18 35.06 -25.94 -3.28
N ALA A 19 35.62 -25.75 -4.48
CA ALA A 19 35.10 -26.32 -5.72
C ALA A 19 35.61 -27.75 -5.94
N GLY A 20 34.73 -28.74 -5.76
CA GLY A 20 34.90 -30.08 -6.32
C GLY A 20 34.04 -30.24 -7.56
N LEU A 21 34.56 -30.88 -8.63
CA LEU A 21 33.76 -31.18 -9.81
C LEU A 21 32.65 -32.17 -9.45
N LEU A 22 31.40 -31.77 -9.66
CA LEU A 22 30.24 -32.66 -9.61
C LEU A 22 29.54 -32.67 -10.96
N VAL A 23 29.29 -33.87 -11.46
CA VAL A 23 28.53 -34.17 -12.68
C VAL A 23 27.12 -33.58 -12.56
N PRO A 24 26.50 -33.04 -13.63
CA PRO A 24 25.14 -32.51 -13.58
C PRO A 24 24.10 -33.63 -13.41
N GLY A 25 23.90 -34.06 -12.17
CA GLY A 25 22.75 -34.84 -11.77
C GLY A 25 21.50 -33.98 -11.81
N VAL A 26 20.47 -34.44 -12.51
CA VAL A 26 19.15 -33.77 -12.52
C VAL A 26 18.58 -33.80 -11.11
N CYS A 27 18.64 -32.66 -10.41
CA CYS A 27 17.90 -32.50 -9.17
C CYS A 27 16.40 -32.56 -9.50
N PRO A 28 15.63 -33.52 -8.92
CA PRO A 28 14.18 -33.47 -9.05
C PRO A 28 13.70 -32.15 -8.44
N ARG A 29 12.96 -31.39 -9.23
CA ARG A 29 12.38 -30.12 -8.83
C ARG A 29 11.47 -30.39 -7.63
N ALA A 30 11.91 -29.97 -6.43
CA ALA A 30 11.14 -30.17 -5.22
C ALA A 30 9.73 -29.60 -5.45
N SER A 31 8.71 -30.44 -5.26
CA SER A 31 7.33 -29.97 -5.25
C SER A 31 7.24 -28.92 -4.15
N ALA A 32 6.92 -27.68 -4.52
CA ALA A 32 6.73 -26.63 -3.54
C ALA A 32 5.60 -27.08 -2.62
N ALA A 33 5.89 -27.18 -1.31
CA ALA A 33 4.85 -27.38 -0.33
C ALA A 33 3.77 -26.31 -0.54
N PRO A 34 2.46 -26.65 -0.42
CA PRO A 34 1.41 -25.65 -0.53
C PRO A 34 1.72 -24.52 0.45
N ALA A 35 1.76 -23.28 -0.06
CA ALA A 35 2.12 -22.12 0.74
C ALA A 35 1.25 -22.10 2.00
N ALA A 36 1.89 -22.00 3.17
CA ALA A 36 1.18 -21.95 4.44
C ALA A 36 0.16 -20.82 4.41
N SER A 37 -1.05 -21.07 4.92
CA SER A 37 -2.07 -20.03 5.01
C SER A 37 -1.54 -18.88 5.88
N PRO A 38 -1.71 -17.62 5.46
CA PRO A 38 -1.16 -16.49 6.21
C PRO A 38 -1.79 -16.41 7.59
N THR A 39 -1.00 -16.03 8.60
CA THR A 39 -1.46 -15.73 9.96
C THR A 39 -1.88 -14.25 10.10
N LEU A 40 -1.44 -13.41 9.16
CA LEU A 40 -1.83 -12.00 9.04
C LEU A 40 -2.28 -11.70 7.60
N VAL A 41 -3.48 -11.14 7.43
CA VAL A 41 -3.93 -10.59 6.14
C VAL A 41 -3.98 -9.06 6.26
N ARG A 42 -3.08 -8.38 5.55
CA ARG A 42 -3.08 -6.92 5.45
C ARG A 42 -4.11 -6.50 4.39
N VAL A 43 -5.00 -5.59 4.76
CA VAL A 43 -6.09 -5.12 3.87
C VAL A 43 -5.87 -3.67 3.48
N VAL A 44 -5.87 -3.37 2.18
CA VAL A 44 -5.84 -2.00 1.65
C VAL A 44 -7.18 -1.68 1.01
N LEU A 45 -7.77 -0.55 1.39
CA LEU A 45 -9.03 -0.05 0.85
C LEU A 45 -8.76 0.88 -0.34
N ILE A 46 -9.59 0.84 -1.36
CA ILE A 46 -9.54 1.72 -2.54
C ILE A 46 -10.89 2.42 -2.67
N ALA A 47 -10.86 3.74 -2.78
CA ALA A 47 -12.01 4.63 -2.80
C ALA A 47 -11.79 5.84 -3.72
N GLY A 48 -12.89 6.46 -4.19
CA GLY A 48 -12.86 7.67 -5.00
C GLY A 48 -13.68 7.57 -6.28
N GLN A 49 -13.28 8.31 -7.32
CA GLN A 49 -14.08 8.45 -8.55
C GLN A 49 -13.53 7.65 -9.75
N SER A 50 -13.71 8.13 -10.97
CA SER A 50 -13.31 7.46 -12.23
C SER A 50 -11.83 7.05 -12.27
N ASN A 51 -10.90 7.82 -11.70
CA ASN A 51 -9.49 7.41 -11.62
C ASN A 51 -9.21 6.37 -10.50
N ALA A 52 -10.08 6.22 -9.50
CA ALA A 52 -10.05 5.09 -8.56
C ALA A 52 -10.72 3.83 -9.14
N ASP A 53 -11.84 4.00 -9.86
CA ASP A 53 -12.52 2.94 -10.62
C ASP A 53 -11.61 2.39 -11.70
N GLY A 54 -10.85 3.24 -12.39
CA GLY A 54 -9.89 2.83 -13.39
C GLY A 54 -10.44 2.96 -14.81
N ARG A 55 -9.75 3.75 -15.62
CA ARG A 55 -10.20 4.15 -16.97
C ARG A 55 -9.28 3.65 -18.08
N ALA A 56 -8.26 2.87 -17.73
CA ALA A 56 -7.40 2.22 -18.70
C ALA A 56 -8.04 0.90 -19.18
N PRO A 57 -8.00 0.57 -20.47
CA PRO A 57 -8.47 -0.72 -20.97
C PRO A 57 -7.51 -1.85 -20.55
N GLY A 58 -8.03 -3.03 -20.20
CA GLY A 58 -7.21 -4.19 -19.79
C GLY A 58 -6.18 -4.64 -20.83
N SER A 59 -6.42 -4.37 -22.12
CA SER A 59 -5.46 -4.60 -23.21
C SER A 59 -4.21 -3.70 -23.15
N GLY A 60 -4.26 -2.59 -22.39
CA GLY A 60 -3.11 -1.72 -22.11
C GLY A 60 -2.19 -2.24 -21.01
N LEU A 61 -2.52 -3.37 -20.36
CA LEU A 61 -1.66 -3.97 -19.34
C LEU A 61 -0.47 -4.71 -19.96
N PRO A 62 0.75 -4.56 -19.40
CA PRO A 62 1.93 -5.26 -19.89
C PRO A 62 1.81 -6.76 -19.69
N VAL A 63 2.39 -7.51 -20.64
CA VAL A 63 2.55 -8.97 -20.61
C VAL A 63 3.97 -9.40 -20.20
N THR A 64 4.88 -8.45 -19.99
CA THR A 64 6.31 -8.67 -19.68
C THR A 64 6.88 -7.49 -18.87
N PRO A 65 7.83 -7.68 -17.93
CA PRO A 65 8.32 -8.98 -17.44
C PRO A 65 7.28 -9.74 -16.60
N VAL A 66 6.24 -9.05 -16.13
CA VAL A 66 5.08 -9.65 -15.46
C VAL A 66 3.86 -9.44 -16.34
N ASN A 67 3.01 -10.48 -16.43
CA ASN A 67 1.76 -10.40 -17.18
C ASN A 67 0.60 -9.98 -16.27
N TYR A 68 0.27 -8.69 -16.28
CA TYR A 68 -0.83 -8.13 -15.49
C TYR A 68 -2.22 -8.42 -16.07
N GLN A 69 -2.34 -8.97 -17.28
CA GLN A 69 -3.62 -9.43 -17.83
C GLN A 69 -4.11 -10.74 -17.18
N LEU A 70 -3.22 -11.44 -16.47
CA LEU A 70 -3.52 -12.68 -15.73
C LEU A 70 -3.80 -12.40 -14.23
N PRO A 71 -4.47 -13.34 -13.52
CA PRO A 71 -4.64 -13.24 -12.08
C PRO A 71 -3.32 -13.19 -11.31
N GLN A 72 -3.29 -12.38 -10.25
CA GLN A 72 -2.15 -12.24 -9.35
C GLN A 72 -2.40 -13.04 -8.07
N GLU A 73 -2.05 -14.33 -8.08
CA GLU A 73 -2.44 -15.32 -7.06
C GLU A 73 -1.98 -15.00 -5.62
N SER A 74 -1.03 -14.07 -5.43
CA SER A 74 -0.59 -13.59 -4.11
C SER A 74 -1.53 -12.55 -3.47
N VAL A 75 -2.58 -12.09 -4.18
CA VAL A 75 -3.44 -10.98 -3.74
C VAL A 75 -4.91 -11.36 -3.79
N SER A 76 -5.54 -11.40 -2.61
CA SER A 76 -6.99 -11.45 -2.51
C SER A 76 -7.60 -10.11 -2.91
N PHE A 77 -8.75 -10.14 -3.58
CA PHE A 77 -9.39 -8.93 -4.09
C PHE A 77 -10.91 -9.02 -3.92
N TYR A 78 -11.44 -8.13 -3.10
CA TYR A 78 -12.87 -7.89 -2.99
C TYR A 78 -13.22 -6.62 -3.74
N TYR A 79 -14.24 -6.65 -4.59
CA TYR A 79 -14.71 -5.43 -5.24
C TYR A 79 -16.21 -5.45 -5.50
N GLN A 80 -16.76 -4.25 -5.58
CA GLN A 80 -18.09 -3.97 -6.09
C GLN A 80 -17.96 -2.93 -7.21
N THR A 81 -18.54 -3.21 -8.37
CA THR A 81 -18.70 -2.21 -9.43
C THR A 81 -20.03 -1.48 -9.23
N HIS A 82 -20.10 -0.17 -9.51
CA HIS A 82 -21.38 0.55 -9.47
C HIS A 82 -22.41 -0.10 -10.40
N GLY A 83 -23.70 -0.03 -10.03
CA GLY A 83 -24.80 -0.66 -10.76
C GLY A 83 -24.92 -2.19 -10.63
N ARG A 84 -23.92 -2.91 -10.09
CA ARG A 84 -24.05 -4.36 -9.81
C ARG A 84 -25.12 -4.59 -8.72
N PRO A 85 -26.06 -5.53 -8.90
CA PRO A 85 -27.02 -5.89 -7.86
C PRO A 85 -26.32 -6.51 -6.64
N ALA A 86 -27.00 -6.52 -5.50
CA ALA A 86 -26.56 -7.31 -4.34
C ALA A 86 -26.61 -8.81 -4.65
N ASN A 87 -25.76 -9.57 -3.95
CA ASN A 87 -25.79 -11.03 -3.97
C ASN A 87 -27.07 -11.56 -3.29
N ALA A 88 -27.37 -12.84 -3.46
CA ALA A 88 -28.56 -13.48 -2.88
C ALA A 88 -28.58 -13.48 -1.34
N ASP A 89 -27.42 -13.36 -0.69
CA ASP A 89 -27.27 -13.21 0.76
C ASP A 89 -27.37 -11.73 1.24
N GLY A 90 -27.58 -10.79 0.32
CA GLY A 90 -27.62 -9.36 0.62
C GLY A 90 -26.25 -8.69 0.79
N SER A 91 -25.14 -9.33 0.44
CA SER A 91 -23.82 -8.67 0.39
C SER A 91 -23.61 -7.86 -0.90
N LEU A 92 -22.71 -6.85 -0.88
CA LEU A 92 -22.25 -6.13 -2.07
C LEU A 92 -20.82 -6.50 -2.45
N GLY A 93 -20.63 -7.06 -3.63
CA GLY A 93 -19.32 -7.33 -4.22
C GLY A 93 -18.93 -8.80 -4.20
N VAL A 94 -17.73 -9.12 -4.67
CA VAL A 94 -17.26 -10.50 -4.84
C VAL A 94 -15.79 -10.63 -4.44
N LEU A 95 -15.45 -11.73 -3.74
CA LEU A 95 -14.06 -12.10 -3.42
C LEU A 95 -13.47 -12.96 -4.55
N THR A 96 -12.31 -12.56 -5.05
CA THR A 96 -11.56 -13.21 -6.14
C THR A 96 -10.05 -13.07 -5.90
N THR A 97 -9.21 -13.74 -6.70
CA THR A 97 -7.83 -13.28 -6.95
C THR A 97 -7.85 -11.93 -7.68
N LEU A 98 -6.89 -11.05 -7.40
CA LEU A 98 -6.69 -9.77 -8.11
C LEU A 98 -6.46 -9.97 -9.62
N ARG A 99 -7.19 -9.24 -10.46
CA ARG A 99 -7.14 -9.27 -11.93
C ARG A 99 -7.85 -8.04 -12.50
N PRO A 100 -7.60 -7.65 -13.78
CA PRO A 100 -8.38 -6.63 -14.47
C PRO A 100 -9.87 -7.02 -14.60
N GLY A 101 -10.71 -6.02 -14.90
CA GLY A 101 -12.16 -6.15 -15.08
C GLY A 101 -13.02 -5.71 -13.89
N ALA A 102 -12.40 -5.16 -12.84
CA ALA A 102 -13.08 -4.61 -11.67
C ALA A 102 -13.33 -3.09 -11.82
N THR A 103 -14.03 -2.72 -12.90
CA THR A 103 -14.24 -1.34 -13.34
C THR A 103 -15.69 -1.14 -13.81
N GLU A 104 -16.26 0.04 -13.61
CA GLU A 104 -17.55 0.45 -14.18
C GLU A 104 -17.39 0.71 -15.69
N PHE A 105 -16.36 1.49 -16.05
CA PHE A 105 -16.05 1.78 -17.44
C PHE A 105 -14.54 2.07 -17.62
N PRO A 106 -13.86 1.50 -18.64
CA PRO A 106 -14.40 0.57 -19.63
C PRO A 106 -14.62 -0.83 -19.03
N ALA A 107 -15.53 -1.61 -19.61
CA ALA A 107 -15.69 -3.03 -19.22
C ALA A 107 -14.40 -3.81 -19.51
N GLY A 108 -13.93 -4.62 -18.56
CA GLY A 108 -12.61 -5.27 -18.67
C GLY A 108 -11.43 -4.31 -18.46
N GLY A 109 -11.67 -3.09 -17.97
CA GLY A 109 -10.65 -2.10 -17.67
C GLY A 109 -9.83 -2.41 -16.41
N PHE A 110 -9.00 -1.44 -16.02
CA PHE A 110 -8.28 -1.47 -14.75
C PHE A 110 -7.97 -0.07 -14.22
N GLY A 111 -7.75 0.00 -12.90
CA GLY A 111 -7.31 1.18 -12.17
C GLY A 111 -6.00 0.95 -11.41
N PRO A 112 -5.73 1.72 -10.34
CA PRO A 112 -4.47 1.60 -9.61
C PRO A 112 -4.32 0.24 -8.90
N GLU A 113 -5.40 -0.53 -8.70
CA GLU A 113 -5.38 -1.80 -7.96
C GLU A 113 -4.37 -2.83 -8.50
N ILE A 114 -4.16 -2.88 -9.82
CA ILE A 114 -3.36 -3.92 -10.46
C ILE A 114 -1.89 -3.81 -10.09
N SER A 115 -1.34 -2.60 -10.15
CA SER A 115 0.06 -2.37 -9.76
C SER A 115 0.23 -2.14 -8.25
N LEU A 116 -0.78 -1.58 -7.59
CA LEU A 116 -0.83 -1.46 -6.14
C LEU A 116 -0.73 -2.83 -5.47
N GLY A 117 -1.59 -3.77 -5.86
CA GLY A 117 -1.60 -5.12 -5.33
C GLY A 117 -0.29 -5.85 -5.61
N HIS A 118 0.16 -5.85 -6.88
CA HIS A 118 1.40 -6.51 -7.27
C HIS A 118 2.61 -6.01 -6.48
N THR A 119 2.91 -4.71 -6.58
CA THR A 119 4.13 -4.13 -6.00
C THR A 119 4.11 -4.15 -4.48
N LEU A 120 2.93 -4.04 -3.84
CA LEU A 120 2.84 -4.20 -2.39
C LEU A 120 2.96 -5.66 -1.95
N ALA A 121 2.46 -6.62 -2.73
CA ALA A 121 2.64 -8.05 -2.46
C ALA A 121 4.11 -8.48 -2.56
N GLU A 122 4.84 -8.02 -3.59
CA GLU A 122 6.28 -8.25 -3.71
C GLU A 122 7.06 -7.71 -2.50
N GLN A 123 6.66 -6.53 -2.00
CA GLN A 123 7.27 -5.94 -0.81
C GLN A 123 6.92 -6.72 0.46
N LEU A 124 5.67 -7.14 0.62
CA LEU A 124 5.19 -7.92 1.77
C LEU A 124 5.67 -9.38 1.77
N ALA A 125 6.10 -9.94 0.64
CA ALA A 125 6.69 -11.28 0.57
C ALA A 125 7.99 -11.43 1.41
N THR A 126 8.59 -10.32 1.84
CA THR A 126 9.70 -10.29 2.81
C THR A 126 9.26 -10.43 4.28
N THR A 127 7.95 -10.35 4.55
CA THR A 127 7.35 -10.52 5.88
C THR A 127 6.69 -11.91 5.95
N PRO A 128 7.17 -12.83 6.80
CA PRO A 128 6.60 -14.17 6.93
C PRO A 128 5.09 -14.15 7.22
N ASP A 129 4.40 -15.19 6.75
CA ASP A 129 2.99 -15.50 7.01
C ASP A 129 2.00 -14.34 6.75
N THR A 130 2.39 -13.38 5.90
CA THR A 130 1.63 -12.16 5.61
C THR A 130 1.02 -12.21 4.21
N GLY A 131 -0.31 -12.28 4.15
CA GLY A 131 -1.09 -12.12 2.92
C GLY A 131 -1.50 -10.67 2.67
N LEU A 132 -1.80 -10.35 1.41
CA LEU A 132 -2.37 -9.06 0.99
C LEU A 132 -3.80 -9.26 0.47
N ALA A 133 -4.69 -8.35 0.88
CA ALA A 133 -6.01 -8.20 0.29
C ALA A 133 -6.28 -6.74 -0.11
N LEU A 134 -6.99 -6.54 -1.22
CA LEU A 134 -7.55 -5.25 -1.63
C LEU A 134 -9.07 -5.28 -1.49
N ILE A 135 -9.68 -4.19 -1.02
CA ILE A 135 -11.13 -3.96 -1.09
C ILE A 135 -11.40 -2.69 -1.88
N LYS A 136 -12.15 -2.77 -2.99
CA LYS A 136 -12.38 -1.65 -3.91
C LYS A 136 -13.87 -1.35 -4.11
N TYR A 137 -14.23 -0.08 -3.95
CA TYR A 137 -15.43 0.50 -4.53
C TYR A 137 -15.15 1.97 -4.90
N ALA A 138 -15.53 2.34 -6.12
CA ALA A 138 -15.39 3.68 -6.67
C ALA A 138 -16.55 3.94 -7.65
N LYS A 139 -16.78 5.22 -8.01
CA LYS A 139 -17.86 5.58 -8.94
C LYS A 139 -17.50 6.78 -9.81
N GLY A 140 -17.65 6.68 -11.14
CA GLY A 140 -17.33 7.79 -12.04
C GLY A 140 -18.25 9.01 -11.89
N ASN A 141 -17.69 10.23 -11.96
CA ASN A 141 -18.44 11.49 -11.78
C ASN A 141 -19.12 11.56 -10.39
N SER A 142 -18.32 11.57 -9.32
CA SER A 142 -18.79 11.66 -7.93
C SER A 142 -17.99 12.71 -7.17
N SER A 143 -18.70 13.66 -6.56
CA SER A 143 -18.15 14.71 -5.71
C SER A 143 -17.87 14.21 -4.28
N LEU A 144 -16.89 14.82 -3.63
CA LEU A 144 -16.69 14.70 -2.19
C LEU A 144 -17.72 15.53 -1.42
N HIS A 145 -18.14 16.66 -1.99
CA HIS A 145 -19.16 17.53 -1.42
C HIS A 145 -20.52 16.86 -1.19
N THR A 146 -20.99 16.02 -2.14
CA THR A 146 -22.35 15.45 -2.09
C THR A 146 -22.33 13.92 -2.03
N ASP A 147 -21.56 13.26 -2.90
CA ASP A 147 -21.69 11.82 -3.12
C ASP A 147 -20.88 10.98 -2.13
N TRP A 148 -19.70 11.48 -1.78
CA TRP A 148 -18.81 10.93 -0.75
C TRP A 148 -18.78 11.73 0.54
N LYS A 149 -19.79 12.60 0.73
CA LYS A 149 -19.99 13.34 1.98
C LYS A 149 -20.02 12.37 3.15
N ALA A 150 -19.28 12.67 4.21
CA ALA A 150 -19.39 11.99 5.49
C ALA A 150 -20.15 12.86 6.50
N GLY A 151 -20.85 12.25 7.45
CA GLY A 151 -21.42 12.92 8.62
C GLY A 151 -20.34 13.40 9.59
N GLY A 152 -19.30 12.57 9.80
CA GLY A 152 -18.26 12.82 10.79
C GLY A 152 -18.59 12.27 12.18
N ASP A 153 -19.60 11.40 12.28
CA ASP A 153 -20.14 10.83 13.51
C ASP A 153 -20.10 9.29 13.56
N ALA A 154 -19.49 8.64 12.57
CA ALA A 154 -19.43 7.18 12.40
C ALA A 154 -20.81 6.50 12.26
N THR A 155 -21.81 7.25 11.76
CA THR A 155 -23.11 6.71 11.37
C THR A 155 -23.37 6.93 9.89
N LEU A 156 -24.34 6.21 9.33
CA LEU A 156 -24.78 6.42 7.94
C LEU A 156 -25.66 7.68 7.77
N VAL A 157 -25.97 8.41 8.85
CA VAL A 157 -26.98 9.48 8.82
C VAL A 157 -26.40 10.76 8.23
N GLY A 158 -26.93 11.19 7.09
CA GLY A 158 -26.45 12.39 6.40
C GLY A 158 -25.20 12.18 5.53
N ASP A 159 -24.69 10.95 5.47
CA ASP A 159 -23.68 10.49 4.51
C ASP A 159 -24.19 10.54 3.07
N GLY A 160 -23.26 10.71 2.14
CA GLY A 160 -23.49 10.59 0.70
C GLY A 160 -23.66 9.12 0.25
N PRO A 161 -24.44 8.88 -0.81
CA PRO A 161 -24.82 7.52 -1.23
C PRO A 161 -23.64 6.63 -1.63
N HIS A 162 -22.56 7.20 -2.16
CA HIS A 162 -21.37 6.44 -2.54
C HIS A 162 -20.45 6.17 -1.35
N TYR A 163 -20.43 7.04 -0.34
CA TYR A 163 -19.78 6.73 0.93
C TYR A 163 -20.51 5.61 1.70
N GLN A 164 -21.84 5.65 1.81
CA GLN A 164 -22.64 4.57 2.39
C GLN A 164 -22.43 3.22 1.65
N THR A 165 -22.40 3.27 0.32
CA THR A 165 -22.13 2.08 -0.51
C THR A 165 -20.73 1.53 -0.24
N TRP A 166 -19.72 2.41 -0.18
CA TRP A 166 -18.35 2.02 0.14
C TRP A 166 -18.24 1.37 1.51
N GLN A 167 -18.82 1.96 2.56
CA GLN A 167 -18.81 1.40 3.92
C GLN A 167 -19.40 -0.02 3.95
N ARG A 168 -20.50 -0.26 3.21
CA ARG A 168 -21.09 -1.60 3.06
C ARG A 168 -20.14 -2.58 2.35
N VAL A 169 -19.49 -2.17 1.26
CA VAL A 169 -18.52 -3.01 0.54
C VAL A 169 -17.29 -3.32 1.40
N VAL A 170 -16.83 -2.38 2.23
CA VAL A 170 -15.75 -2.62 3.21
C VAL A 170 -16.18 -3.63 4.27
N ARG A 171 -17.36 -3.48 4.86
CA ARG A 171 -17.91 -4.43 5.84
C ARG A 171 -18.04 -5.83 5.25
N ASP A 172 -18.68 -5.95 4.09
CA ASP A 172 -18.97 -7.22 3.43
C ASP A 172 -17.66 -7.91 2.94
N GLY A 173 -16.71 -7.13 2.43
CA GLY A 173 -15.38 -7.60 2.04
C GLY A 173 -14.53 -8.07 3.23
N LEU A 174 -14.55 -7.35 4.36
CA LEU A 174 -13.87 -7.79 5.59
C LEU A 174 -14.49 -9.08 6.14
N ALA A 175 -15.81 -9.26 6.04
CA ALA A 175 -16.48 -10.51 6.41
C ALA A 175 -16.03 -11.67 5.49
N ALA A 176 -16.02 -11.45 4.17
CA ALA A 176 -15.57 -12.46 3.19
C ALA A 176 -14.09 -12.85 3.39
N LEU A 177 -13.21 -11.90 3.71
CA LEU A 177 -11.80 -12.16 4.00
C LEU A 177 -11.61 -12.96 5.29
N ARG A 178 -12.35 -12.64 6.36
CA ARG A 178 -12.31 -13.43 7.62
C ARG A 178 -12.85 -14.85 7.40
N ALA A 179 -13.88 -15.02 6.59
CA ALA A 179 -14.40 -16.35 6.23
C ALA A 179 -13.42 -17.15 5.35
N ARG A 180 -12.67 -16.49 4.46
CA ARG A 180 -11.62 -17.12 3.63
C ARG A 180 -10.38 -17.50 4.45
N HIS A 181 -10.03 -16.71 5.46
CA HIS A 181 -8.83 -16.88 6.28
C HIS A 181 -9.16 -16.95 7.78
N PRO A 182 -9.89 -17.98 8.26
CA PRO A 182 -10.42 -18.04 9.62
C PRO A 182 -9.34 -18.15 10.72
N ALA A 183 -8.13 -18.57 10.36
CA ALA A 183 -6.97 -18.63 11.26
C ALA A 183 -6.09 -17.36 11.20
N ALA A 184 -6.44 -16.37 10.39
CA ALA A 184 -5.63 -15.17 10.17
C ALA A 184 -6.21 -13.94 10.87
N THR A 185 -5.34 -13.09 11.40
CA THR A 185 -5.71 -11.73 11.80
C THR A 185 -5.91 -10.88 10.55
N VAL A 186 -7.13 -10.40 10.30
CA VAL A 186 -7.43 -9.49 9.18
C VAL A 186 -7.27 -8.04 9.65
N LYS A 187 -6.22 -7.34 9.18
CA LYS A 187 -5.79 -6.02 9.69
C LYS A 187 -5.80 -4.97 8.57
N LEU A 188 -6.65 -3.94 8.71
CA LEU A 188 -6.61 -2.78 7.84
C LEU A 188 -5.22 -2.13 7.89
N SER A 189 -4.70 -1.75 6.72
CA SER A 189 -3.31 -1.33 6.54
C SER A 189 -3.18 -0.04 5.73
N GLY A 190 -4.27 0.45 5.12
CA GLY A 190 -4.38 1.79 4.57
C GLY A 190 -5.62 1.96 3.69
N LEU A 191 -5.94 3.21 3.37
CA LEU A 191 -6.93 3.62 2.37
C LEU A 191 -6.24 4.44 1.28
N VAL A 192 -6.53 4.11 0.03
CA VAL A 192 -6.10 4.81 -1.19
C VAL A 192 -7.29 5.60 -1.75
N TRP A 193 -7.15 6.92 -1.80
CA TRP A 193 -8.18 7.88 -2.23
C TRP A 193 -7.75 8.57 -3.53
N VAL A 194 -8.50 8.35 -4.62
CA VAL A 194 -8.25 8.96 -5.93
C VAL A 194 -9.49 9.72 -6.39
N GLN A 195 -9.58 10.99 -6.00
CA GLN A 195 -10.75 11.82 -6.22
C GLN A 195 -10.44 13.31 -6.12
N GLY A 196 -11.25 14.11 -6.82
CA GLY A 196 -11.37 15.57 -6.67
C GLY A 196 -11.83 16.25 -7.95
N GLU A 197 -11.78 15.57 -9.10
CA GLU A 197 -12.10 16.14 -10.41
C GLU A 197 -13.57 16.59 -10.53
N THR A 198 -14.50 15.90 -9.84
CA THR A 198 -15.91 16.35 -9.81
C THR A 198 -16.12 17.59 -8.92
N ASP A 199 -15.29 17.80 -7.89
CA ASP A 199 -15.37 18.99 -7.04
C ASP A 199 -14.71 20.22 -7.69
N ILE A 200 -13.81 20.01 -8.67
CA ILE A 200 -13.28 21.06 -9.55
C ILE A 200 -14.42 21.63 -10.41
N VAL A 201 -15.08 20.78 -11.21
CA VAL A 201 -16.18 21.20 -12.12
C VAL A 201 -17.49 21.52 -11.38
N GLY A 202 -17.56 21.26 -10.08
CA GLY A 202 -18.66 21.68 -9.20
C GLY A 202 -18.67 23.19 -8.90
N GLY A 203 -17.63 23.92 -9.33
CA GLY A 203 -17.51 25.36 -9.17
C GLY A 203 -16.89 25.79 -7.85
N ALA A 204 -16.58 27.09 -7.73
CA ALA A 204 -15.72 27.64 -6.68
C ALA A 204 -16.17 27.31 -5.25
N ALA A 205 -17.48 27.27 -4.97
CA ALA A 205 -18.01 26.94 -3.64
C ALA A 205 -17.73 25.48 -3.25
N VAL A 206 -17.90 24.55 -4.20
CA VAL A 206 -17.63 23.12 -4.01
C VAL A 206 -16.14 22.88 -3.81
N ALA A 207 -15.31 23.47 -4.66
CA ALA A 207 -13.85 23.41 -4.54
C ALA A 207 -13.34 23.95 -3.18
N THR A 208 -13.89 25.07 -2.72
CA THR A 208 -13.50 25.70 -1.43
C THR A 208 -13.91 24.84 -0.21
N ALA A 209 -15.01 24.09 -0.31
CA ALA A 209 -15.44 23.16 0.74
C ALA A 209 -14.60 21.87 0.80
N TYR A 210 -13.77 21.60 -0.22
CA TYR A 210 -13.08 20.31 -0.38
C TYR A 210 -12.21 19.93 0.81
N GLY A 211 -11.46 20.89 1.40
CA GLY A 211 -10.59 20.61 2.54
C GLY A 211 -11.35 20.16 3.78
N GLU A 212 -12.46 20.83 4.11
CA GLU A 212 -13.31 20.48 5.25
C GLU A 212 -13.98 19.11 5.04
N ASN A 213 -14.53 18.87 3.84
CA ASN A 213 -15.17 17.61 3.51
C ASN A 213 -14.18 16.43 3.52
N LEU A 214 -12.96 16.63 3.04
CA LEU A 214 -11.90 15.62 3.08
C LEU A 214 -11.44 15.32 4.52
N THR A 215 -11.28 16.35 5.36
CA THR A 215 -10.99 16.15 6.79
C THR A 215 -12.12 15.39 7.48
N ARG A 216 -13.39 15.73 7.20
CA ARG A 216 -14.57 15.05 7.74
C ARG A 216 -14.62 13.58 7.31
N LEU A 217 -14.38 13.29 6.03
CA LEU A 217 -14.30 11.91 5.51
C LEU A 217 -13.18 11.09 6.18
N ILE A 218 -11.98 11.68 6.33
CA ILE A 218 -10.85 10.99 6.99
C ILE A 218 -11.16 10.69 8.46
N THR A 219 -11.77 11.64 9.19
CA THR A 219 -12.21 11.45 10.57
C THR A 219 -13.26 10.35 10.67
N ASP A 220 -14.28 10.38 9.81
CA ASP A 220 -15.39 9.42 9.85
C ASP A 220 -14.93 7.99 9.53
N VAL A 221 -14.15 7.82 8.45
CA VAL A 221 -13.54 6.52 8.10
C VAL A 221 -12.75 5.97 9.28
N ARG A 222 -11.95 6.82 9.95
CA ARG A 222 -11.14 6.40 11.11
C ARG A 222 -11.98 6.03 12.32
N ALA A 223 -13.04 6.76 12.61
CA ALA A 223 -13.98 6.43 13.67
C ALA A 223 -14.74 5.12 13.39
N THR A 224 -15.05 4.84 12.12
CA THR A 224 -15.83 3.68 11.68
C THR A 224 -15.02 2.38 11.55
N VAL A 225 -13.77 2.41 11.07
CA VAL A 225 -13.02 1.17 10.76
C VAL A 225 -11.67 0.97 11.47
N ASP A 226 -10.87 2.02 11.68
CA ASP A 226 -9.60 1.98 12.42
C ASP A 226 -9.12 3.42 12.70
N PRO A 227 -9.01 3.86 13.98
CA PRO A 227 -8.67 5.24 14.32
C PRO A 227 -7.28 5.68 13.80
N ASN A 228 -6.40 4.73 13.51
CA ASN A 228 -5.03 4.97 13.06
C ASN A 228 -4.82 4.67 11.56
N LEU A 229 -5.89 4.44 10.80
CA LEU A 229 -5.79 4.04 9.38
C LEU A 229 -4.91 5.03 8.58
N PRO A 230 -3.83 4.56 7.93
CA PRO A 230 -3.08 5.39 6.99
C PRO A 230 -3.95 5.77 5.81
N PHE A 231 -4.03 7.06 5.48
CA PHE A 231 -4.88 7.56 4.39
C PHE A 231 -3.98 8.20 3.33
N LEU A 232 -4.03 7.71 2.10
CA LEU A 232 -3.16 8.14 1.01
C LEU A 232 -4.01 8.79 -0.08
N ILE A 233 -3.75 10.07 -0.34
CA ILE A 233 -4.48 10.90 -1.30
C ILE A 233 -3.66 10.99 -2.60
N SER A 234 -4.26 10.70 -3.74
CA SER A 234 -3.72 11.17 -5.03
C SER A 234 -3.93 12.68 -5.10
N ARG A 235 -2.87 13.47 -5.34
CA ARG A 235 -3.10 14.84 -5.83
C ARG A 235 -3.82 14.74 -7.20
N ILE A 236 -4.63 15.74 -7.55
CA ILE A 236 -5.02 15.92 -8.97
C ILE A 236 -3.76 16.27 -9.75
N SER A 237 -3.51 15.66 -10.90
CA SER A 237 -2.25 15.78 -11.64
C SER A 237 -2.18 17.03 -12.53
N SER A 238 -0.97 17.54 -12.74
CA SER A 238 -0.65 18.50 -13.79
C SER A 238 -0.84 17.97 -15.21
N SER A 239 -0.85 16.64 -15.41
CA SER A 239 -1.14 16.03 -16.72
C SER A 239 -2.61 16.08 -17.11
N GLN A 240 -3.52 16.27 -16.13
CA GLN A 240 -4.95 16.45 -16.32
C GLN A 240 -5.25 17.85 -16.89
N THR A 241 -4.77 18.10 -18.09
CA THR A 241 -4.76 19.40 -18.78
C THR A 241 -6.15 19.90 -19.21
N ALA A 242 -7.20 19.09 -19.02
CA ALA A 242 -8.59 19.57 -19.02
C ALA A 242 -8.92 20.47 -17.80
N TYR A 243 -8.08 20.47 -16.76
CA TYR A 243 -8.23 21.34 -15.59
C TYR A 243 -6.94 22.13 -15.29
N ALA A 244 -5.78 21.56 -15.61
CA ALA A 244 -4.47 22.11 -15.27
C ALA A 244 -3.97 23.22 -16.23
N ALA A 245 -4.68 23.49 -17.33
CA ALA A 245 -4.32 24.53 -18.30
C ALA A 245 -4.72 25.92 -17.77
N PRO A 246 -3.80 26.92 -17.69
CA PRO A 246 -4.10 28.23 -17.09
C PRO A 246 -5.20 29.06 -17.78
N ASN A 247 -5.61 28.68 -18.99
CA ASN A 247 -6.68 29.30 -19.76
C ASN A 247 -8.01 28.54 -19.66
N ASP A 248 -8.07 27.46 -18.89
CA ASP A 248 -9.30 26.70 -18.65
C ASP A 248 -10.18 27.40 -17.58
N PRO A 249 -11.52 27.49 -17.76
CA PRO A 249 -12.41 28.09 -16.77
C PRO A 249 -12.32 27.45 -15.37
N ASP A 250 -12.03 26.16 -15.28
CA ASP A 250 -11.96 25.41 -14.02
C ASP A 250 -10.56 25.47 -13.36
N TYR A 251 -9.56 26.08 -14.00
CA TYR A 251 -8.19 26.20 -13.47
C TYR A 251 -8.11 26.80 -12.05
N PRO A 252 -8.89 27.84 -11.67
CA PRO A 252 -8.91 28.34 -10.30
C PRO A 252 -9.41 27.29 -9.30
N ALA A 253 -10.45 26.53 -9.65
CA ALA A 253 -11.01 25.47 -8.80
C ALA A 253 -10.04 24.28 -8.68
N TYR A 254 -9.34 23.93 -9.76
CA TYR A 254 -8.23 22.98 -9.77
C TYR A 254 -7.12 23.36 -8.78
N LEU A 255 -6.67 24.61 -8.77
CA LEU A 255 -5.66 25.09 -7.81
C LEU A 255 -6.17 24.97 -6.36
N VAL A 256 -7.43 25.32 -6.11
CA VAL A 256 -8.06 25.25 -4.78
C VAL A 256 -8.16 23.80 -4.27
N VAL A 257 -8.66 22.86 -5.07
CA VAL A 257 -8.77 21.44 -4.67
C VAL A 257 -7.39 20.86 -4.35
N ARG A 258 -6.36 21.15 -5.16
CA ARG A 258 -4.98 20.71 -4.91
C ARG A 258 -4.39 21.29 -3.64
N ALA A 259 -4.63 22.58 -3.38
CA ALA A 259 -4.21 23.24 -2.16
C ALA A 259 -4.85 22.58 -0.93
N HIS A 260 -6.14 22.25 -0.99
CA HIS A 260 -6.83 21.51 0.07
C HIS A 260 -6.30 20.09 0.26
N GLN A 261 -6.08 19.32 -0.82
CA GLN A 261 -5.46 17.99 -0.74
C GLN A 261 -4.09 18.04 -0.02
N ALA A 262 -3.26 19.03 -0.33
CA ALA A 262 -1.97 19.22 0.31
C ALA A 262 -2.09 19.69 1.77
N ALA A 263 -2.96 20.65 2.06
CA ALA A 263 -3.19 21.17 3.41
C ALA A 263 -3.69 20.07 4.37
N VAL A 264 -4.67 19.28 3.96
CA VAL A 264 -5.21 18.18 4.77
C VAL A 264 -4.14 17.10 5.00
N ALA A 265 -3.36 16.74 3.98
CA ALA A 265 -2.29 15.76 4.11
C ALA A 265 -1.15 16.23 5.04
N ASN A 266 -0.86 17.53 5.08
CA ASN A 266 0.14 18.11 5.98
C ASN A 266 -0.37 18.26 7.42
N ALA A 267 -1.63 18.63 7.61
CA ALA A 267 -2.22 18.88 8.92
C ALA A 267 -2.64 17.60 9.67
N THR A 268 -2.90 16.50 8.96
CA THR A 268 -3.56 15.31 9.54
C THR A 268 -2.57 14.15 9.75
N PRO A 269 -2.30 13.73 11.01
CA PRO A 269 -1.41 12.60 11.29
C PRO A 269 -1.82 11.32 10.56
N GLY A 270 -0.82 10.56 10.09
CA GLY A 270 -1.04 9.31 9.35
C GLY A 270 -1.54 9.47 7.91
N VAL A 271 -1.85 10.68 7.46
CA VAL A 271 -2.20 10.97 6.06
C VAL A 271 -0.93 11.16 5.23
N ALA A 272 -0.99 10.93 3.92
CA ALA A 272 0.08 11.28 2.99
C ALA A 272 -0.51 11.67 1.62
N LEU A 273 0.11 12.66 0.97
CA LEU A 273 -0.16 13.01 -0.42
C LEU A 273 0.80 12.24 -1.33
N ILE A 274 0.28 11.65 -2.40
CA ILE A 274 1.05 11.20 -3.56
C ILE A 274 1.07 12.35 -4.56
N ASP A 275 2.27 12.84 -4.87
CA ASP A 275 2.44 13.78 -5.98
C ASP A 275 2.40 13.01 -7.31
N THR A 276 1.54 13.47 -8.21
CA THR A 276 1.25 12.86 -9.50
C THR A 276 1.70 13.73 -10.68
N ASP A 277 2.60 14.69 -10.47
CA ASP A 277 3.06 15.60 -11.54
C ASP A 277 4.31 15.11 -12.28
N GLY A 278 4.85 13.95 -11.88
CA GLY A 278 5.95 13.29 -12.57
C GLY A 278 5.57 12.75 -13.96
N PRO A 279 6.56 12.54 -14.85
CA PRO A 279 6.30 12.15 -16.25
C PRO A 279 5.69 10.75 -16.44
N GLY A 280 5.59 9.94 -15.37
CA GLY A 280 4.93 8.64 -15.42
C GLY A 280 3.40 8.68 -15.26
N PHE A 281 2.82 9.81 -14.86
CA PHE A 281 1.38 9.94 -14.58
C PHE A 281 0.62 10.47 -15.80
N THR A 282 0.70 9.75 -16.92
CA THR A 282 0.16 10.16 -18.22
C THR A 282 -1.36 9.93 -18.34
N THR A 283 -2.03 10.77 -19.14
CA THR A 283 -3.49 10.76 -19.33
C THR A 283 -3.90 10.33 -20.74
N ASN A 284 -5.11 9.79 -20.84
CA ASN A 284 -5.79 9.53 -22.11
C ASN A 284 -5.99 10.82 -22.92
N ALA A 285 -6.43 10.67 -24.17
CA ALA A 285 -6.74 11.79 -25.07
C ALA A 285 -7.83 12.75 -24.54
N ASP A 286 -8.63 12.32 -23.56
CA ASP A 286 -9.61 13.16 -22.85
C ASP A 286 -8.98 14.18 -21.88
N ARG A 287 -7.68 14.04 -21.56
CA ARG A 287 -6.92 14.91 -20.64
C ARG A 287 -7.50 14.98 -19.22
N ILE A 288 -8.29 13.98 -18.83
CA ILE A 288 -8.94 13.88 -17.50
C ILE A 288 -8.53 12.57 -16.81
N HIS A 289 -8.52 11.46 -17.55
CA HIS A 289 -8.32 10.13 -16.97
C HIS A 289 -6.90 9.63 -17.21
N PHE A 290 -6.29 8.98 -16.22
CA PHE A 290 -5.00 8.33 -16.41
C PHE A 290 -5.10 7.20 -17.45
N ASP A 291 -4.11 7.14 -18.33
CA ASP A 291 -3.94 6.07 -19.32
C ASP A 291 -3.36 4.79 -18.65
N PRO A 292 -3.11 3.69 -19.40
CA PRO A 292 -2.52 2.49 -18.81
C PRO A 292 -1.20 2.72 -18.06
N SER A 293 -0.32 3.60 -18.55
CA SER A 293 0.93 3.94 -17.87
C SER A 293 0.68 4.77 -16.62
N GLY A 294 -0.22 5.77 -16.68
CA GLY A 294 -0.60 6.59 -15.53
C GLY A 294 -1.25 5.79 -14.40
N GLN A 295 -2.16 4.86 -14.72
CA GLN A 295 -2.80 3.97 -13.75
C GLN A 295 -1.77 3.05 -13.07
N LEU A 296 -0.79 2.53 -13.82
CA LEU A 296 0.30 1.72 -13.28
C LEU A 296 1.31 2.53 -12.46
N ALA A 297 1.58 3.79 -12.82
CA ALA A 297 2.40 4.69 -12.02
C ALA A 297 1.73 5.03 -10.68
N LEU A 298 0.42 5.30 -10.72
CA LEU A 298 -0.40 5.63 -9.54
C LEU A 298 -0.43 4.49 -8.53
N GLY A 299 -0.74 3.26 -8.95
CA GLY A 299 -0.75 2.11 -8.05
C GLY A 299 0.64 1.79 -7.47
N ARG A 300 1.72 1.90 -8.26
CA ARG A 300 3.10 1.78 -7.76
C ARG A 300 3.46 2.84 -6.72
N ALA A 301 3.02 4.09 -6.92
CA ALA A 301 3.28 5.17 -5.96
C ALA A 301 2.57 4.94 -4.62
N PHE A 302 1.31 4.49 -4.65
CA PHE A 302 0.59 4.05 -3.45
C PHE A 302 1.27 2.85 -2.78
N ALA A 303 1.66 1.83 -3.54
CA ALA A 303 2.37 0.66 -3.01
C ALA A 303 3.69 1.05 -2.34
N ALA A 304 4.50 1.90 -2.96
CA ALA A 304 5.76 2.40 -2.38
C ALA A 304 5.53 3.13 -1.04
N ARG A 305 4.50 3.98 -0.95
CA ARG A 305 4.20 4.73 0.27
C ARG A 305 3.59 3.87 1.38
N LEU A 306 2.82 2.84 1.04
CA LEU A 306 2.35 1.82 2.00
C LEU A 306 3.50 0.92 2.45
N GLY A 307 4.35 0.45 1.54
CA GLY A 307 5.52 -0.38 1.84
C GLY A 307 6.48 0.25 2.84
N GLN A 308 6.71 1.56 2.74
CA GLN A 308 7.47 2.34 3.73
C GLN A 308 6.92 2.25 5.16
N ARG A 309 5.61 1.99 5.34
CA ARG A 309 4.92 1.86 6.64
C ARG A 309 4.64 0.41 7.06
N LEU A 310 4.53 -0.50 6.10
CA LEU A 310 4.06 -1.88 6.34
C LEU A 310 5.19 -2.92 6.34
N VAL A 311 6.30 -2.64 5.65
CA VAL A 311 7.49 -3.50 5.67
C VAL A 311 8.51 -2.90 6.63
N LEU A 312 8.82 -3.63 7.70
CA LEU A 312 9.87 -3.27 8.63
C LEU A 312 11.25 -3.45 7.97
N ARG A 313 12.08 -2.41 8.01
CA ARG A 313 13.38 -2.30 7.37
C ARG A 313 14.36 -1.66 8.33
N VAL A 314 15.46 -2.36 8.62
CA VAL A 314 16.65 -1.74 9.20
C VAL A 314 17.21 -0.78 8.16
N SER A 315 17.25 0.51 8.51
CA SER A 315 17.69 1.60 7.63
C SER A 315 19.17 1.95 7.83
N SER A 316 19.74 1.63 8.99
CA SER A 316 21.15 1.82 9.30
C SER A 316 21.65 0.77 10.30
N ILE A 317 22.89 0.33 10.11
CA ILE A 317 23.69 -0.41 11.10
C ILE A 317 25.05 0.28 11.13
N GLN A 318 25.43 0.83 12.28
CA GLN A 318 26.73 1.51 12.47
C GLN A 318 27.51 0.77 13.55
N SER A 319 28.78 0.45 13.28
CA SER A 319 29.71 -0.08 14.27
C SER A 319 30.38 1.07 15.03
N GLY A 320 30.26 1.08 16.36
CA GLY A 320 30.99 1.97 17.27
C GLY A 320 32.04 1.20 18.09
N PRO A 321 32.83 1.91 18.93
CA PRO A 321 33.80 1.29 19.84
C PRO A 321 33.15 0.28 20.80
N ASP A 322 31.87 0.49 21.13
CA ASP A 322 31.15 -0.26 22.15
C ASP A 322 30.10 -1.24 21.57
N GLY A 323 30.03 -1.45 20.24
CA GLY A 323 29.03 -2.36 19.64
C GLY A 323 28.37 -1.82 18.39
N PHE A 324 27.06 -2.08 18.22
CA PHE A 324 26.30 -1.71 17.03
C PHE A 324 25.09 -0.84 17.36
N ASP A 325 24.94 0.28 16.64
CA ASP A 325 23.74 1.09 16.62
C ASP A 325 22.86 0.66 15.42
N LEU A 326 21.64 0.17 15.70
CA LEU A 326 20.62 -0.14 14.70
C LEU A 326 19.58 0.98 14.62
N THR A 327 19.21 1.36 13.40
CA THR A 327 18.06 2.25 13.12
C THR A 327 17.09 1.56 12.16
N TRP A 328 15.78 1.78 12.31
CA TRP A 328 14.75 1.24 11.42
C TRP A 328 13.65 2.25 11.12
N ASN A 329 12.81 1.95 10.12
CA ASN A 329 11.63 2.75 9.74
C ASN A 329 10.46 2.56 10.73
N ALA A 330 10.65 2.93 12.00
CA ALA A 330 9.58 2.89 12.99
C ALA A 330 8.34 3.70 12.53
N ALA A 331 7.18 3.08 12.62
CA ALA A 331 5.90 3.74 12.39
C ALA A 331 5.36 4.31 13.72
N PRO A 332 4.71 5.49 13.70
CA PRO A 332 4.05 6.04 14.88
C PRO A 332 3.09 5.03 15.52
N LEU A 333 3.01 5.04 16.85
CA LEU A 333 2.15 4.19 17.68
C LEU A 333 2.44 2.68 17.65
N ARG A 334 3.46 2.21 16.91
CA ARG A 334 3.93 0.83 16.99
C ARG A 334 4.97 0.61 18.09
N ARG A 335 5.06 -0.62 18.56
CA ARG A 335 6.07 -1.09 19.51
C ARG A 335 6.96 -2.12 18.83
N TYR A 336 8.23 -2.13 19.22
CA TYR A 336 9.26 -2.95 18.61
C TYR A 336 9.95 -3.82 19.65
N LEU A 337 10.51 -4.92 19.16
CA LEU A 337 11.49 -5.72 19.88
C LEU A 337 12.69 -5.99 18.97
N ILE A 338 13.87 -6.09 19.56
CA ILE A 338 15.09 -6.57 18.91
C ILE A 338 15.22 -8.05 19.23
N GLN A 339 15.52 -8.86 18.23
CA GLN A 339 15.88 -10.26 18.45
C GLN A 339 17.34 -10.46 18.06
N THR A 340 18.09 -11.12 18.94
CA THR A 340 19.47 -11.51 18.70
C THR A 340 19.57 -13.03 18.62
N SER A 341 20.49 -13.53 17.81
CA SER A 341 20.81 -14.96 17.72
C SER A 341 22.30 -15.17 17.46
N PRO A 342 22.95 -16.17 18.07
CA PRO A 342 24.33 -16.55 17.74
C PRO A 342 24.41 -17.44 16.49
N ASN A 343 23.30 -18.02 16.01
CA ASN A 343 23.33 -19.13 15.05
C ASN A 343 22.12 -19.21 14.09
N LEU A 344 21.30 -18.16 14.02
CA LEU A 344 20.03 -18.06 13.27
C LEU A 344 18.91 -19.02 13.71
N ARG A 345 19.13 -19.89 14.70
CA ARG A 345 18.15 -20.86 15.21
C ARG A 345 17.59 -20.40 16.56
N ASP A 346 18.47 -20.07 17.49
CA ASP A 346 18.11 -19.71 18.86
C ASP A 346 17.99 -18.18 18.95
N TRP A 347 16.76 -17.67 19.07
CA TRP A 347 16.46 -16.23 19.07
C TRP A 347 16.01 -15.75 20.45
N THR A 348 16.75 -14.79 21.04
CA THR A 348 16.35 -14.09 22.27
C THR A 348 15.70 -12.76 21.90
N ALA A 349 14.62 -12.37 22.56
CA ALA A 349 13.83 -11.17 22.24
C ALA A 349 13.87 -10.12 23.35
N PHE A 350 14.17 -8.87 22.99
CA PHE A 350 14.31 -7.71 23.88
C PHE A 350 13.29 -6.64 23.48
N PRO A 351 12.24 -6.38 24.28
CA PRO A 351 11.31 -5.29 24.01
C PRO A 351 12.02 -3.93 24.10
N VAL A 352 11.91 -3.10 23.06
CA VAL A 352 12.51 -1.74 23.01
C VAL A 352 11.46 -0.62 22.97
N GLY A 353 10.18 -0.98 22.95
CA GLY A 353 9.08 -0.01 23.00
C GLY A 353 8.90 0.76 21.68
N ALA A 354 8.48 2.02 21.77
CA ALA A 354 8.19 2.87 20.61
C ALA A 354 9.41 3.70 20.17
N THR A 355 10.57 3.06 20.03
CA THR A 355 11.80 3.67 19.49
C THR A 355 11.99 3.33 18.01
N ALA A 356 12.83 4.12 17.34
CA ALA A 356 13.36 3.86 15.99
C ALA A 356 14.84 3.45 15.99
N THR A 357 15.47 3.43 17.16
CA THR A 357 16.90 3.15 17.36
C THR A 357 17.13 2.23 18.55
N TRP A 358 18.19 1.42 18.49
CA TRP A 358 18.68 0.60 19.60
C TRP A 358 20.18 0.40 19.47
N ARG A 359 20.88 0.38 20.61
CA ARG A 359 22.32 0.13 20.71
C ARG A 359 22.56 -1.20 21.42
N ASP A 360 23.43 -2.03 20.86
CA ASP A 360 23.97 -3.22 21.53
C ASP A 360 24.91 -2.73 22.64
N ASP A 361 24.46 -2.79 23.90
CA ASP A 361 25.24 -2.39 25.07
C ASP A 361 26.15 -3.57 25.51
N PRO A 362 27.49 -3.41 25.49
CA PRO A 362 28.42 -4.50 25.77
C PRO A 362 28.52 -4.82 27.26
N THR A 363 27.91 -4.02 28.14
CA THR A 363 27.75 -4.37 29.56
C THR A 363 26.71 -5.47 29.79
N PHE A 364 25.87 -5.77 28.79
CA PHE A 364 24.89 -6.86 28.83
C PHE A 364 25.58 -8.24 28.67
N THR A 365 26.03 -8.77 29.81
CA THR A 365 26.82 -10.02 29.93
C THR A 365 25.94 -11.26 29.69
N PRO A 366 26.43 -12.37 29.08
CA PRO A 366 27.82 -12.74 28.78
C PRO A 366 28.18 -12.67 27.27
N PRO A 367 29.45 -12.94 26.89
CA PRO A 367 30.22 -12.10 25.98
C PRO A 367 29.68 -12.08 24.55
N ALA A 368 30.07 -11.07 23.78
CA ALA A 368 29.85 -11.05 22.34
C ALA A 368 30.65 -12.19 21.69
N PRO A 369 30.00 -13.20 21.08
CA PRO A 369 30.68 -14.06 20.12
C PRO A 369 30.93 -13.23 18.85
N GLU A 370 32.00 -13.53 18.13
CA GLU A 370 32.18 -13.02 16.77
C GLU A 370 30.99 -13.47 15.90
N GLY A 371 30.14 -12.53 15.47
CA GLY A 371 28.94 -12.80 14.68
C GLY A 371 27.67 -13.05 15.51
N ARG A 372 27.03 -11.97 15.97
CA ARG A 372 25.61 -11.98 16.36
C ARG A 372 24.74 -11.59 15.17
N PHE A 373 23.62 -12.29 14.98
CA PHE A 373 22.57 -11.91 14.03
C PHE A 373 21.52 -11.07 14.76
N TYR A 374 21.08 -9.98 14.13
CA TYR A 374 20.05 -9.10 14.65
C TYR A 374 18.86 -9.08 13.69
N ARG A 375 17.64 -9.02 14.23
CA ARG A 375 16.45 -8.59 13.49
C ARG A 375 15.56 -7.73 14.36
N VAL A 376 14.95 -6.71 13.78
CA VAL A 376 13.87 -5.95 14.43
C VAL A 376 12.57 -6.67 14.10
N ALA A 377 11.65 -6.78 15.06
CA ALA A 377 10.29 -7.24 14.83
C ALA A 377 9.28 -6.26 15.44
N GLU A 378 8.09 -6.20 14.84
CA GLU A 378 6.95 -5.48 15.43
C GLU A 378 6.37 -6.32 16.58
N ARG A 379 5.85 -5.63 17.60
CA ARG A 379 5.05 -6.22 18.66
C ARG A 379 3.66 -5.58 18.60
N ASP A 380 2.63 -6.41 18.47
CA ASP A 380 1.23 -5.99 18.60
C ASP A 380 0.91 -5.45 20.03
#